data_AF-A0A212JEP2-F1
#
_entry.id   AF-A0A212JEP2-F1
#
_cell.length_a   1.000
_cell.length_b   1.000
_cell.length_c   1.000
_cell.angle_alpha   90.00
_cell.angle_beta   90.00
_cell.angle_gamma   90.00
#
_symmetry.space_group_name_H-M   'P 1'
#
loop_
_entity.id
_entity.type
_entity.pdbx_description
1 polymer ?
#
loop_
_entity_poly.entity_id
_entity_poly.type
_entity_poly.pdbx_seq_one_letter_code
_entity_poly.pdbx_strand_id
1 'polypeptide(L)'
;MNAADKYKYWAMLSQYDIDTARVLIDGERWVYVAYMCQQALERQLKGMYVYHVGKEAPKAHNLGFLFEKICAEPQFQSGVSPSLLEANKDSCEDFLTEVMFFYMSDYPFSYKKITSRFIDGALARDLFQRTLAQLEWLRSLQPMPETVDIEELTQR
;
A
#
# COMPACT_ATOMS: atom_id res chain seq x y z
N MET A 1 -14.97 6.59 15.79
CA MET A 1 -14.73 6.24 14.37
C MET A 1 -15.19 4.82 14.14
N ASN A 2 -16.11 4.64 13.20
CA ASN A 2 -16.55 3.32 12.73
C ASN A 2 -15.47 2.71 11.79
N ALA A 3 -15.71 1.50 11.27
CA ALA A 3 -14.76 0.81 10.39
C ALA A 3 -14.48 1.59 9.09
N ALA A 4 -15.49 2.24 8.51
CA ALA A 4 -15.35 3.06 7.31
C ALA A 4 -14.51 4.32 7.57
N ASP A 5 -14.73 5.02 8.69
CA ASP A 5 -13.93 6.20 9.06
C ASP A 5 -12.45 5.81 9.23
N LYS A 6 -12.19 4.66 9.86
CA LYS A 6 -10.83 4.13 10.02
C LYS A 6 -10.20 3.78 8.67
N TYR A 7 -10.96 3.14 7.76
CA TYR A 7 -10.50 2.87 6.41
C TYR A 7 -10.12 4.17 5.67
N LYS A 8 -10.99 5.18 5.70
CA LYS A 8 -10.75 6.49 5.07
C LYS A 8 -9.47 7.15 5.59
N TYR A 9 -9.24 7.11 6.89
CA TYR A 9 -7.99 7.61 7.48
C TYR A 9 -6.75 6.94 6.88
N TRP A 10 -6.75 5.60 6.80
CA TRP A 10 -5.62 4.86 6.22
C TRP A 10 -5.45 5.10 4.72
N ALA A 11 -6.54 5.17 3.97
CA ALA A 11 -6.53 5.47 2.54
C ALA A 11 -6.06 6.90 2.25
N MET A 12 -6.41 7.89 3.09
CA MET A 12 -5.84 9.25 3.02
C MET A 12 -4.33 9.22 3.20
N LEU A 13 -3.81 8.51 4.21
CA LEU A 13 -2.36 8.43 4.40
C LEU A 13 -1.66 7.70 3.25
N SER A 14 -2.29 6.66 2.70
CA SER A 14 -1.80 5.97 1.49
C SER A 14 -1.70 6.94 0.31
N GLN A 15 -2.70 7.79 0.10
CA GLN A 15 -2.67 8.81 -0.93
C GLN A 15 -1.61 9.88 -0.68
N TYR A 16 -1.46 10.31 0.58
CA TYR A 16 -0.42 11.26 0.98
C TYR A 16 1.00 10.73 0.70
N ASP A 17 1.25 9.42 0.90
CA ASP A 17 2.54 8.80 0.55
C ASP A 17 2.77 8.81 -0.98
N ILE A 18 1.73 8.62 -1.80
CA ILE A 18 1.81 8.72 -3.26
C ILE A 18 2.12 10.14 -3.72
N ASP A 19 1.48 11.14 -3.12
CA ASP A 19 1.76 12.54 -3.45
C ASP A 19 3.18 12.94 -3.01
N THR A 20 3.64 12.40 -1.88
CA THR A 20 5.04 12.52 -1.45
C THR A 20 6.00 11.87 -2.45
N ALA A 21 5.68 10.67 -2.95
CA ALA A 21 6.50 9.99 -3.95
C ALA A 21 6.64 10.81 -5.25
N ARG A 22 5.60 11.53 -5.68
CA ARG A 22 5.67 12.45 -6.83
C ARG A 22 6.69 13.57 -6.61
N VAL A 23 6.66 14.22 -5.45
CA VAL A 23 7.64 15.26 -5.09
C VAL A 23 9.07 14.69 -5.05
N LEU A 24 9.22 13.46 -4.55
CA LEU A 24 10.52 12.79 -4.51
C LEU A 24 11.04 12.38 -5.90
N ILE A 25 10.13 12.09 -6.84
CA ILE A 25 10.49 11.86 -8.25
C ILE A 25 11.07 13.13 -8.87
N ASP A 26 10.45 14.28 -8.64
CA ASP A 26 10.93 15.58 -9.12
C ASP A 26 12.27 15.96 -8.48
N GLY A 27 12.45 15.59 -7.22
CA GLY A 27 13.70 15.74 -6.48
C GLY A 27 14.76 14.67 -6.76
N GLU A 28 14.51 13.72 -7.66
CA GLU A 28 15.43 12.62 -7.99
C GLU A 28 15.89 11.80 -6.77
N ARG A 29 15.01 11.60 -5.79
CA ARG A 29 15.28 10.87 -4.54
C ARG A 29 14.81 9.43 -4.65
N TRP A 30 15.41 8.67 -5.56
CA TRP A 30 14.91 7.35 -6.02
C TRP A 30 14.67 6.30 -4.93
N VAL A 31 15.57 6.18 -3.96
CA VAL A 31 15.39 5.23 -2.83
C VAL A 31 14.13 5.56 -2.03
N TYR A 32 13.90 6.86 -1.80
CA TYR A 32 12.73 7.31 -1.06
C TYR A 32 11.45 7.16 -1.87
N VAL A 33 11.50 7.22 -3.21
CA VAL A 33 10.35 6.89 -4.07
C VAL A 33 9.91 5.45 -3.83
N ALA A 34 10.84 4.49 -3.89
CA ALA A 34 10.52 3.08 -3.63
C ALA A 34 10.01 2.84 -2.20
N TYR A 35 10.58 3.53 -1.21
CA TYR A 35 10.09 3.46 0.17
C TYR A 35 8.66 4.00 0.31
N MET A 36 8.35 5.14 -0.31
CA MET A 36 6.97 5.68 -0.31
C MET A 36 5.99 4.74 -1.03
N CYS A 37 6.42 4.06 -2.10
CA CYS A 37 5.60 3.06 -2.78
C CYS A 37 5.22 1.90 -1.85
N GLN A 38 6.18 1.40 -1.08
CA GLN A 38 5.94 0.37 -0.06
C GLN A 38 5.01 0.88 1.05
N GLN A 39 5.23 2.10 1.56
CA GLN A 39 4.38 2.69 2.61
C GLN A 39 2.93 2.89 2.13
N ALA A 40 2.75 3.39 0.92
CA ALA A 40 1.42 3.63 0.34
C ALA A 40 0.60 2.33 0.28
N LEU A 41 1.21 1.22 -0.15
CA LEU A 41 0.58 -0.11 -0.15
C LEU A 41 0.30 -0.62 1.26
N GLU A 42 1.26 -0.43 2.19
CA GLU A 42 1.10 -0.86 3.58
C GLU A 42 -0.09 -0.17 4.24
N ARG A 43 -0.23 1.14 4.05
CA ARG A 43 -1.34 1.91 4.61
C ARG A 43 -2.67 1.50 3.98
N GLN A 44 -2.70 1.28 2.66
CA GLN A 44 -3.92 0.80 1.99
C GLN A 44 -4.37 -0.55 2.56
N LEU A 45 -3.45 -1.51 2.70
CA LEU A 45 -3.75 -2.83 3.26
C LEU A 45 -4.13 -2.75 4.74
N LYS A 46 -3.51 -1.87 5.54
CA LYS A 46 -3.94 -1.63 6.94
C LYS A 46 -5.36 -1.11 7.02
N GLY A 47 -5.75 -0.20 6.13
CA GLY A 47 -7.13 0.27 6.01
C GLY A 47 -8.10 -0.86 5.72
N MET A 48 -7.79 -1.67 4.70
CA MET A 48 -8.60 -2.84 4.33
C MET A 48 -8.70 -3.84 5.47
N TYR A 49 -7.58 -4.12 6.16
CA TYR A 49 -7.55 -5.02 7.31
C TYR A 49 -8.49 -4.53 8.43
N VAL A 50 -8.40 -3.24 8.79
CA VAL A 50 -9.26 -2.68 9.84
C VAL A 50 -10.74 -2.73 9.44
N TYR A 51 -11.04 -2.51 8.16
CA TYR A 51 -12.40 -2.53 7.65
C TYR A 51 -13.02 -3.93 7.68
N HIS A 52 -12.31 -4.93 7.14
CA HIS A 52 -12.84 -6.28 6.94
C HIS A 52 -12.64 -7.19 8.15
N VAL A 53 -11.50 -7.10 8.83
CA VAL A 53 -11.15 -7.97 9.97
C VAL A 53 -11.67 -7.41 11.30
N GLY A 54 -12.04 -6.12 11.33
CA GLY A 54 -12.61 -5.46 12.52
C GLY A 54 -11.62 -5.29 13.69
N LYS A 55 -10.31 -5.46 13.43
CA LYS A 55 -9.22 -5.33 14.42
C LYS A 55 -8.22 -4.27 13.97
N GLU A 56 -7.48 -3.70 14.92
CA GLU A 56 -6.36 -2.84 14.58
C GLU A 56 -5.30 -3.63 13.81
N ALA A 57 -4.76 -3.01 12.75
CA ALA A 57 -3.77 -3.68 11.93
C ALA A 57 -2.52 -3.99 12.77
N PRO A 58 -1.95 -5.20 12.66
CA PRO A 58 -0.81 -5.59 13.46
C PRO A 58 0.40 -4.71 13.16
N LYS A 59 1.28 -4.56 14.15
CA LYS A 59 2.60 -3.93 14.00
C LYS A 59 3.59 -4.88 13.28
N ALA A 60 3.11 -5.52 12.22
CA ALA A 60 3.89 -6.39 11.35
C ALA A 60 3.99 -5.68 9.99
N HIS A 61 5.20 -5.27 9.62
CA HIS A 61 5.49 -4.63 8.34
C HIS A 61 5.57 -5.68 7.21
N ASN A 62 4.59 -6.58 7.13
CA ASN A 62 4.56 -7.65 6.14
C ASN A 62 3.28 -7.51 5.31
N LEU A 63 3.45 -6.98 4.09
CA LEU A 63 2.37 -6.73 3.14
C LEU A 63 1.63 -8.00 2.74
N GLY A 64 2.36 -9.08 2.42
CA GLY A 64 1.78 -10.37 2.04
C GLY A 64 0.92 -10.96 3.17
N PHE A 65 1.39 -10.88 4.41
CA PHE A 65 0.61 -11.31 5.57
C PHE A 65 -0.70 -10.51 5.73
N LEU A 66 -0.66 -9.18 5.58
CA LEU A 66 -1.87 -8.35 5.64
C LEU A 66 -2.86 -8.75 4.55
N PHE A 67 -2.37 -8.89 3.31
CA PHE A 67 -3.17 -9.26 2.16
C PHE A 67 -3.83 -10.64 2.33
N GLU A 68 -3.06 -11.66 2.72
CA GLU A 68 -3.57 -13.01 2.99
C GLU A 68 -4.69 -12.99 4.04
N LYS A 69 -4.49 -12.23 5.14
CA LYS A 69 -5.52 -12.13 6.19
C LYS A 69 -6.79 -11.44 5.73
N ILE A 70 -6.70 -10.44 4.85
CA ILE A 70 -7.88 -9.79 4.26
C ILE A 70 -8.60 -10.78 3.35
N CYS A 71 -7.88 -11.46 2.45
CA CYS A 71 -8.47 -12.42 1.52
C CYS A 71 -9.12 -13.64 2.20
N ALA A 72 -8.64 -14.02 3.39
CA ALA A 72 -9.21 -15.11 4.18
C ALA A 72 -10.45 -14.71 4.99
N GLU A 73 -10.78 -13.42 5.10
CA GLU A 73 -11.87 -12.93 5.94
C GLU A 73 -13.24 -13.12 5.25
N PRO A 74 -14.21 -13.81 5.87
CA PRO A 74 -15.53 -14.03 5.26
C PRO A 74 -16.28 -12.74 4.87
N GLN A 75 -16.10 -11.66 5.64
CA GLN A 75 -16.68 -10.36 5.34
C GLN A 75 -16.13 -9.79 4.02
N PHE A 76 -14.82 -9.97 3.76
CA PHE A 76 -14.22 -9.55 2.51
C PHE A 76 -14.70 -10.40 1.34
N GLN A 77 -14.68 -11.74 1.49
CA GLN A 77 -15.09 -12.68 0.45
C GLN A 77 -16.54 -12.50 0.01
N SER A 78 -17.44 -12.17 0.94
CA SER A 78 -18.85 -11.92 0.63
C SER A 78 -19.10 -10.55 -0.04
N GLY A 79 -18.16 -9.61 0.10
CA GLY A 79 -18.27 -8.25 -0.43
C GLY A 79 -17.55 -8.01 -1.76
N VAL A 80 -16.78 -8.99 -2.26
CA VAL A 80 -15.95 -8.85 -3.46
C VAL A 80 -16.36 -9.83 -4.56
N SER A 81 -16.31 -9.39 -5.82
CA SER A 81 -16.50 -10.31 -6.94
C SER A 81 -15.30 -11.26 -7.05
N PRO A 82 -15.51 -12.60 -7.09
CA PRO A 82 -14.41 -13.55 -7.26
C PRO A 82 -13.60 -13.31 -8.53
N SER A 83 -14.24 -12.97 -9.65
CA SER A 83 -13.53 -12.71 -10.91
C SER A 83 -12.66 -11.45 -10.85
N LEU A 84 -13.08 -10.43 -10.11
CA LEU A 84 -12.30 -9.20 -9.92
C LEU A 84 -11.08 -9.44 -9.02
N LEU A 85 -11.24 -10.27 -7.99
CA LEU A 85 -10.16 -10.67 -7.11
C LEU A 85 -9.13 -11.51 -7.88
N GLU A 86 -9.56 -12.59 -8.54
CA GLU A 86 -8.63 -13.50 -9.23
C GLU A 86 -7.92 -12.85 -10.43
N ALA A 87 -8.46 -11.77 -11.00
CA ALA A 87 -7.86 -11.09 -12.15
C ALA A 87 -6.45 -10.52 -11.89
N ASN A 88 -6.13 -10.13 -10.65
CA ASN A 88 -4.85 -9.49 -10.34
C ASN A 88 -4.23 -9.96 -9.01
N LYS A 89 -4.81 -10.98 -8.35
CA LYS A 89 -4.35 -11.49 -7.06
C LYS A 89 -2.88 -11.91 -7.08
N ASP A 90 -2.51 -12.82 -7.98
CA ASP A 90 -1.15 -13.35 -8.08
C ASP A 90 -0.14 -12.23 -8.38
N SER A 91 -0.47 -11.35 -9.33
CA SER A 91 0.38 -10.20 -9.65
C SER A 91 0.54 -9.24 -8.46
N CYS A 92 -0.52 -9.05 -7.67
CA CYS A 92 -0.45 -8.25 -6.46
C CYS A 92 0.46 -8.92 -5.42
N GLU A 93 0.28 -10.21 -5.14
CA GLU A 93 1.09 -10.96 -4.16
C GLU A 93 2.60 -10.92 -4.52
N ASP A 94 2.93 -11.12 -5.79
CA ASP A 94 4.30 -11.01 -6.29
C ASP A 94 4.85 -9.60 -6.07
N PHE A 95 4.07 -8.57 -6.40
CA PHE A 95 4.51 -7.20 -6.26
C PHE A 95 4.66 -6.76 -4.80
N LEU A 96 3.75 -7.20 -3.91
CA LEU A 96 3.86 -6.95 -2.48
C LEU A 96 5.17 -7.55 -1.92
N THR A 97 5.56 -8.73 -2.40
CA THR A 97 6.83 -9.36 -2.05
C THR A 97 8.04 -8.56 -2.56
N GLU A 98 7.97 -8.06 -3.80
CA GLU A 98 9.01 -7.24 -4.39
C GLU A 98 9.22 -5.92 -3.64
N VAL A 99 8.15 -5.15 -3.38
CA VAL A 99 8.26 -3.84 -2.73
C VAL A 99 8.71 -3.94 -1.27
N MET A 100 8.52 -5.09 -0.62
CA MET A 100 9.06 -5.35 0.71
C MET A 100 10.60 -5.24 0.77
N PHE A 101 11.31 -5.43 -0.34
CA PHE A 101 12.76 -5.20 -0.40
C PHE A 101 13.15 -3.75 -0.07
N PHE A 102 12.27 -2.80 -0.38
CA PHE A 102 12.46 -1.37 -0.18
C PHE A 102 11.89 -0.85 1.15
N TYR A 103 11.35 -1.73 1.99
CA TYR A 103 11.02 -1.37 3.36
C TYR A 103 12.27 -0.87 4.10
N MET A 104 12.24 0.39 4.56
CA MET A 104 13.31 0.99 5.32
C MET A 104 13.08 0.78 6.81
N SER A 105 13.83 -0.16 7.40
CA SER A 105 14.18 -0.09 8.82
C SER A 105 15.45 0.72 8.98
N ASP A 106 15.49 1.63 9.96
CA ASP A 106 16.69 2.38 10.34
C ASP A 106 17.87 1.48 10.76
N TYR A 107 17.61 0.19 10.95
CA TYR A 107 18.60 -0.85 11.13
C TYR A 107 18.92 -1.53 9.78
N PRO A 108 20.17 -1.46 9.30
CA PRO A 108 20.57 -2.19 8.11
C PRO A 108 20.54 -3.68 8.38
N PHE A 109 19.71 -4.41 7.64
CA PHE A 109 19.66 -5.88 7.69
C PHE A 109 21.04 -6.50 7.35
N SER A 110 21.81 -5.81 6.51
CA SER A 110 23.23 -6.07 6.31
C SER A 110 23.92 -4.82 5.77
N TYR A 111 24.95 -4.33 6.47
CA TYR A 111 25.81 -3.25 5.96
C TYR A 111 26.47 -3.60 4.61
N LYS A 112 26.64 -4.89 4.30
CA LYS A 112 27.20 -5.37 3.03
C LYS A 112 26.26 -5.17 1.83
N LYS A 113 24.96 -4.98 2.07
CA LYS A 113 23.92 -4.84 1.03
C LYS A 113 23.26 -3.47 1.05
N ILE A 114 23.80 -2.49 1.77
CA ILE A 114 23.16 -1.17 1.87
C ILE A 114 23.03 -0.47 0.51
N THR A 115 24.00 -0.70 -0.38
CA THR A 115 24.03 -0.15 -1.74
C THR A 115 22.96 -0.75 -2.65
N SER A 116 22.48 -1.97 -2.40
CA SER A 116 21.45 -2.60 -3.26
C SER A 116 20.09 -1.93 -3.13
N ARG A 117 19.89 -1.06 -2.13
CA ARG A 117 18.69 -0.22 -1.99
C ARG A 117 18.76 1.04 -2.83
N PHE A 118 19.96 1.43 -3.29
CA PHE A 118 20.11 2.54 -4.22
C PHE A 118 19.73 2.06 -5.61
N ILE A 119 18.57 2.52 -6.05
CA ILE A 119 18.01 2.23 -7.37
C ILE A 119 18.16 3.44 -8.28
N ASP A 120 18.17 3.19 -9.58
CA ASP A 120 18.11 4.24 -10.58
C ASP A 120 16.69 4.80 -10.75
N GLY A 121 16.58 5.89 -11.51
CA GLY A 121 15.31 6.54 -11.77
C GLY A 121 14.37 5.72 -12.65
N ALA A 122 14.88 4.77 -13.47
CA ALA A 122 14.04 3.94 -14.31
C ALA A 122 13.26 2.93 -13.46
N LEU A 123 13.96 2.21 -12.58
CA LEU A 123 13.35 1.28 -11.63
C LEU A 123 12.42 2.02 -10.65
N ALA A 124 12.81 3.19 -10.13
CA ALA A 124 11.96 3.95 -9.22
C ALA A 124 10.63 4.38 -9.86
N ARG A 125 10.66 4.80 -11.13
CA ARG A 125 9.45 5.17 -11.87
C ARG A 125 8.58 3.97 -12.21
N ASP A 126 9.18 2.82 -12.55
CA ASP A 126 8.46 1.57 -12.77
C ASP A 126 7.71 1.12 -11.50
N LEU A 127 8.41 1.07 -10.36
CA LEU A 127 7.82 0.77 -9.05
C LEU A 127 6.65 1.72 -8.75
N PHE A 128 6.82 3.02 -8.99
CA PHE A 128 5.76 4.00 -8.77
C PHE A 128 4.51 3.73 -9.63
N GLN A 129 4.68 3.45 -10.94
CA GLN A 129 3.55 3.15 -11.82
C GLN A 129 2.83 1.86 -11.43
N ARG A 130 3.59 0.81 -11.10
CA ARG A 130 3.03 -0.46 -10.63
C ARG A 130 2.31 -0.29 -9.30
N THR A 131 2.83 0.52 -8.39
CA THR A 131 2.14 0.88 -7.14
C THR A 131 0.82 1.59 -7.40
N LEU A 132 0.75 2.54 -8.34
CA LEU A 132 -0.52 3.19 -8.70
C LEU A 132 -1.55 2.16 -9.20
N ALA A 133 -1.16 1.28 -10.12
CA ALA A 133 -2.04 0.23 -10.65
C ALA A 133 -2.54 -0.72 -9.56
N GLN A 134 -1.66 -1.13 -8.64
CA GLN A 134 -2.00 -2.03 -7.55
C GLN A 134 -2.90 -1.36 -6.50
N LEU A 135 -2.70 -0.07 -6.21
CA LEU A 135 -3.58 0.70 -5.35
C LEU A 135 -4.97 0.88 -5.96
N GLU A 136 -5.04 1.20 -7.25
CA GLU A 136 -6.30 1.30 -7.99
C GLU A 136 -7.08 -0.02 -7.91
N TRP A 137 -6.40 -1.13 -8.20
CA TRP A 137 -6.99 -2.46 -8.09
C TRP A 137 -7.46 -2.77 -6.66
N LEU A 138 -6.61 -2.60 -5.64
CA LEU A 138 -6.98 -2.84 -4.23
C LEU A 138 -8.18 -2.00 -3.79
N ARG A 139 -8.26 -0.73 -4.22
CA ARG A 139 -9.37 0.18 -3.93
C ARG A 139 -10.65 -0.26 -4.65
N SER A 140 -10.56 -0.83 -5.85
CA SER A 140 -11.71 -1.39 -6.57
C SER A 140 -12.35 -2.59 -5.85
N LEU A 141 -11.60 -3.28 -4.97
CA LEU A 141 -12.12 -4.37 -4.14
C LEU A 141 -12.90 -3.86 -2.90
N GLN A 142 -12.98 -2.55 -2.70
CA GLN A 142 -13.62 -1.96 -1.52
C GLN A 142 -15.03 -1.43 -1.83
N PRO A 143 -15.96 -1.51 -0.86
CA PRO A 143 -17.32 -1.00 -1.04
C PRO A 143 -17.40 0.53 -1.14
N MET A 144 -16.31 1.23 -0.80
CA MET A 144 -16.13 2.68 -0.99
C MET A 144 -14.97 2.90 -1.96
N PRO A 145 -15.22 2.81 -3.28
CA PRO A 145 -14.16 2.95 -4.28
C PRO A 145 -13.72 4.41 -4.50
N GLU A 146 -14.53 5.38 -4.08
CA GLU A 146 -14.24 6.80 -4.31
C GLU A 146 -13.25 7.36 -3.29
N THR A 147 -12.30 8.09 -3.88
CA THR A 147 -11.18 8.81 -3.29
C THR A 147 -11.57 9.46 -1.97
N VAL A 148 -10.79 9.18 -0.94
CA VAL A 148 -10.86 9.95 0.30
C VAL A 148 -10.58 11.40 -0.05
N ASP A 149 -11.60 12.24 0.06
CA ASP A 149 -11.42 13.67 -0.05
C ASP A 149 -10.54 14.12 1.12
N ILE A 150 -9.28 14.42 0.80
CA ILE A 150 -8.28 14.83 1.79
C ILE A 150 -8.68 16.20 2.37
N GLU A 151 -9.42 17.02 1.62
CA GLU A 151 -9.87 18.33 2.08
C GLU A 151 -10.94 18.19 3.18
N GLU A 152 -11.80 17.17 3.14
CA GLU A 152 -12.75 16.85 4.23
C GLU A 152 -12.07 16.44 5.54
N LEU A 153 -10.91 15.78 5.47
CA LEU A 153 -10.18 15.29 6.65
C LEU A 153 -9.17 16.28 7.21
N THR A 154 -8.77 17.28 6.42
CA THR A 154 -7.75 18.27 6.80
C THR A 154 -8.33 19.63 7.16
N GLN A 155 -9.67 19.80 7.21
CA GLN A 155 -10.32 21.02 7.69
C GLN A 155 -9.80 21.40 9.08
N ARG A 156 -8.84 22.33 9.06
CA ARG A 156 -8.37 23.18 10.14
C ARG A 156 -8.86 24.58 9.87
#